data_AF-A0A160KQC8-F1
#
_entry.id   AF-A0A160KQC8-F1
#
_cell.length_a   1.000
_cell.length_b   1.000
_cell.length_c   1.000
_cell.angle_alpha   90.00
_cell.angle_beta   90.00
_cell.angle_gamma   90.00
#
_symmetry.space_group_name_H-M   'P 1'
#
loop_
_entity.id
_entity.type
_entity.pdbx_description
1 polymer ?
#
loop_
_entity_poly.entity_id
_entity_poly.type
_entity_poly.pdbx_seq_one_letter_code
_entity_poly.pdbx_strand_id
1 'polypeptide(L)' 'MLIDGCYWHGWPKRFKTPSTNRDYGEGRIGRNRLRDIETTELLEERGWRVLRFWKHEAPTSLATSVVDVVRDRREVTP' A
#
# COMPACT_ATOMS: atom_id res chain seq x y z
N MET A 1 1.39 6.00 7.12
CA MET A 1 1.92 5.63 5.78
C MET A 1 2.27 4.16 5.79
N LEU A 2 1.95 3.44 4.72
CA LEU A 2 2.25 2.01 4.50
C LEU A 2 3.13 1.87 3.25
N ILE A 3 4.09 0.93 3.27
CA ILE A 3 5.00 0.66 2.16
C ILE A 3 4.91 -0.83 1.78
N ASP A 4 4.36 -1.10 0.60
CA ASP A 4 4.09 -2.46 0.14
C ASP A 4 5.25 -3.03 -0.69
N GLY A 5 5.61 -4.27 -0.39
CA GLY A 5 6.54 -5.03 -1.21
C GLY A 5 5.90 -5.46 -2.53
N CYS A 6 6.52 -5.13 -3.67
CA CYS A 6 5.98 -5.42 -5.01
C CYS A 6 5.59 -6.89 -5.24
N TYR A 7 6.34 -7.84 -4.67
CA TYR A 7 6.03 -9.27 -4.83
C TYR A 7 4.85 -9.70 -3.94
N TRP A 8 4.91 -9.42 -2.65
CA TRP A 8 3.97 -9.93 -1.66
C TRP A 8 2.56 -9.35 -1.74
N HIS A 9 2.42 -8.13 -2.28
CA HIS A 9 1.14 -7.44 -2.45
C HIS A 9 0.69 -7.43 -3.93
N GLY A 10 1.46 -8.09 -4.81
CA GLY A 10 1.06 -8.35 -6.18
C GLY A 10 1.08 -7.12 -7.09
N TRP A 11 2.20 -6.39 -7.13
CA TRP A 11 2.41 -5.35 -8.13
C TRP A 11 2.23 -5.94 -9.56
N PRO A 12 1.31 -5.42 -10.40
CA PRO A 12 0.96 -6.04 -11.69
C PRO A 12 2.14 -6.25 -12.66
N LYS A 13 3.06 -5.28 -12.76
CA LYS A 13 4.24 -5.37 -13.67
C LYS A 13 5.37 -6.33 -13.22
N ARG A 14 5.37 -6.85 -11.98
CA ARG A 14 6.43 -7.72 -11.46
C ARG A 14 5.91 -9.05 -10.92
N PHE A 15 4.60 -9.27 -10.98
CA PHE A 15 4.05 -10.55 -10.61
C PHE A 15 4.33 -11.58 -11.72
N LYS A 16 5.44 -12.30 -11.58
CA LYS A 16 5.66 -13.56 -12.30
C LYS A 16 5.17 -14.67 -11.38
N THR A 17 4.16 -15.40 -11.82
CA THR A 17 3.72 -16.58 -11.11
C THR A 17 4.88 -17.58 -10.99
N PRO A 18 5.24 -18.01 -9.78
CA PRO A 18 6.24 -19.07 -9.60
C PRO A 18 5.76 -20.36 -10.27
N SER A 19 6.66 -21.06 -10.96
CA SER A 19 6.35 -22.35 -11.62
C SER A 19 6.05 -23.48 -10.62
N THR A 20 6.42 -23.31 -9.35
CA THR A 20 6.16 -24.23 -8.25
C THR A 20 5.23 -23.59 -7.21
N ASN A 21 4.26 -24.37 -6.73
CA ASN A 21 3.30 -23.97 -5.69
C ASN A 21 2.44 -22.73 -6.06
N ARG A 22 2.01 -22.68 -7.32
CA ARG A 22 1.22 -21.62 -7.95
C ARG A 22 -0.02 -21.26 -7.12
N ASP A 23 -0.85 -22.24 -6.80
CA ASP A 23 -2.13 -22.03 -6.11
C ASP A 23 -1.93 -21.50 -4.68
N TYR A 24 -0.88 -21.95 -4.01
CA TYR A 24 -0.50 -21.44 -2.69
C TYR A 24 0.00 -20.00 -2.75
N GLY A 25 0.81 -19.67 -3.76
CA GLY A 25 1.34 -18.32 -4.00
C GLY A 25 0.25 -17.33 -4.39
N GLU A 26 -0.59 -17.68 -5.36
CA GLU A 26 -1.71 -16.88 -5.83
C GLU A 26 -2.76 -16.69 -4.72
N GLY A 27 -3.10 -17.75 -4.00
CA GLY A 27 -3.99 -17.67 -2.84
C GLY A 27 -3.44 -16.80 -1.72
N ARG A 28 -2.13 -16.88 -1.43
CA ARG A 28 -1.49 -16.03 -0.41
C ARG A 28 -1.48 -14.55 -0.82
N ILE A 29 -1.23 -14.23 -2.08
CA ILE A 29 -1.22 -12.85 -2.56
C ILE A 29 -2.64 -12.27 -2.58
N GLY A 30 -3.63 -13.07 -2.98
CA GLY A 30 -5.04 -12.69 -2.84
C GLY A 30 -5.41 -12.33 -1.40
N ARG A 31 -5.00 -13.17 -0.43
CA ARG A 31 -5.21 -12.89 1.01
C ARG A 31 -4.46 -11.65 1.49
N ASN A 32 -3.24 -11.40 1.00
CA ASN A 32 -2.50 -10.19 1.35
C ASN A 32 -3.21 -8.94 0.84
N ARG A 33 -3.68 -8.95 -0.41
CA ARG A 33 -4.45 -7.83 -0.98
C ARG A 33 -5.76 -7.60 -0.25
N LEU A 34 -6.47 -8.66 0.14
CA LEU A 34 -7.69 -8.52 0.93
C LEU A 34 -7.39 -7.86 2.28
N ARG A 35 -6.35 -8.33 2.98
CA ARG A 35 -5.88 -7.71 4.23
C ARG A 35 -5.45 -6.25 4.02
N ASP A 36 -4.85 -5.91 2.88
CA ASP A 36 -4.46 -4.53 2.56
C ASP A 36 -5.67 -3.60 2.47
N ILE A 37 -6.76 -4.07 1.83
CA ILE A 37 -8.03 -3.36 1.72
C ILE A 37 -8.64 -3.20 3.12
N GLU A 38 -8.83 -4.31 3.85
CA GLU A 38 -9.41 -4.30 5.21
C GLU A 38 -8.66 -3.37 6.15
N THR A 39 -7.32 -3.37 6.10
CA THR A 39 -6.49 -2.49 6.95
C THR A 39 -6.68 -1.02 6.58
N THR A 40 -6.84 -0.72 5.29
CA THR A 40 -7.02 0.64 4.80
C THR A 40 -8.38 1.18 5.26
N GLU A 41 -9.45 0.41 5.02
CA GLU A 41 -10.81 0.75 5.44
C GLU A 41 -10.87 0.98 6.96
N LEU A 42 -10.31 0.05 7.74
CA LEU A 42 -10.30 0.11 9.21
C LEU A 42 -9.61 1.36 9.77
N LEU A 43 -8.54 1.80 9.11
CA LEU A 43 -7.80 3.01 9.49
C LEU A 43 -8.57 4.27 9.08
N GLU A 44 -9.13 4.30 7.89
CA GLU A 44 -9.93 5.44 7.40
C GLU A 44 -11.19 5.65 8.24
N GLU A 45 -11.89 4.57 8.62
CA GLU A 45 -13.03 4.61 9.55
C GLU A 45 -12.67 5.21 10.92
N ARG A 46 -11.40 5.05 11.34
CA ARG A 46 -10.87 5.64 12.59
C ARG A 46 -10.36 7.07 12.42
N GLY A 47 -10.62 7.69 11.28
CA GLY A 47 -10.21 9.06 10.98
C GLY A 47 -8.73 9.21 10.59
N TRP A 48 -8.04 8.10 10.26
CA TRP A 48 -6.69 8.18 9.71
C TRP A 48 -6.74 8.44 8.21
N ARG A 49 -5.91 9.36 7.73
CA ARG A 49 -5.61 9.47 6.29
C ARG A 49 -4.57 8.41 5.95
N VAL A 50 -4.96 7.40 5.16
CA VAL A 50 -4.03 6.35 4.71
C VAL A 50 -3.30 6.81 3.46
N LEU A 51 -1.96 6.74 3.50
CA LEU A 51 -1.09 6.87 2.33
C LEU A 51 -0.35 5.55 2.16
N ARG A 52 -0.48 4.93 0.99
CA ARG A 52 0.09 3.62 0.68
C ARG A 52 0.91 3.74 -0.59
N PHE A 53 2.17 3.32 -0.51
CA PHE A 53 3.15 3.39 -1.59
C PHE A 53 3.82 2.04 -1.76
N TRP A 54 4.52 1.86 -2.86
CA TRP A 54 5.27 0.67 -3.14
C TRP A 54 6.76 0.86 -2.88
N LYS A 55 7.41 -0.18 -2.35
CA LYS A 55 8.84 -0.16 -1.99
C LYS A 55 9.77 0.34 -3.11
N HIS A 56 9.45 0.03 -4.35
CA HIS A 56 10.30 0.38 -5.50
C HIS A 56 10.15 1.84 -5.97
N GLU A 57 9.22 2.61 -5.40
CA GLU A 57 9.11 4.04 -5.70
C GLU A 57 10.25 4.83 -5.05
N ALA A 58 10.60 5.98 -5.64
CA ALA A 58 11.70 6.79 -5.15
C ALA A 58 11.37 7.39 -3.77
N PRO A 59 12.23 7.23 -2.74
CA PRO A 59 11.97 7.74 -1.40
C PRO A 59 11.68 9.26 -1.36
N THR A 60 12.34 10.03 -2.22
CA THR A 60 12.11 11.48 -2.34
C THR A 60 10.70 11.80 -2.81
N SER A 61 10.17 11.07 -3.80
CA SER A 61 8.79 11.24 -4.27
C SER A 61 7.77 10.93 -3.18
N LEU A 62 8.01 9.87 -2.41
CA LEU A 62 7.16 9.47 -1.28
C LEU A 62 7.16 10.54 -0.20
N ALA A 63 8.36 11.02 0.16
CA ALA A 63 8.51 12.07 1.16
C ALA A 63 7.77 13.36 0.76
N THR A 64 7.89 13.79 -0.51
CA THR A 64 7.15 14.95 -1.03
C THR A 64 5.65 14.76 -0.88
N SER A 65 5.11 13.62 -1.31
CA SER A 65 3.67 13.33 -1.20
C SER A 65 3.17 13.36 0.26
N VAL A 66 3.95 12.83 1.19
CA VAL A 66 3.60 12.88 2.63
C VAL A 66 3.61 14.31 3.16
N VAL A 67 4.62 15.11 2.79
CA VAL A 67 4.72 16.52 3.21
C VAL A 67 3.52 17.32 2.72
N ASP A 68 3.13 17.15 1.45
CA ASP A 68 2.00 17.85 0.86
C ASP A 68 0.70 17.52 1.60
N VAL A 69 0.42 16.23 1.83
CA VAL A 69 -0.79 15.80 2.56
C VAL A 69 -0.82 16.30 4.00
N VAL A 70 0.33 16.36 4.68
CA VAL A 70 0.43 16.88 6.04
C VAL A 70 0.19 18.40 6.07
N ARG A 71 0.68 19.14 5.07
CA ARG A 71 0.46 20.59 4.94
C ARG A 71 -1.02 20.88 4.71
N ASP A 72 -1.64 20.26 3.70
CA ASP A 72 -3.05 20.44 3.38
C ASP A 72 -3.94 20.19 4.61
N ARG A 73 -3.67 19.11 5.38
CA ARG A 73 -4.45 18.79 6.57
C ARG A 73 -4.32 19.85 7.68
N ARG A 74 -3.14 20.46 7.84
CA ARG A 74 -2.91 21.50 8.85
C ARG A 74 -3.65 22.79 8.48
N GLU A 75 -3.73 23.11 7.19
CA GLU A 75 -4.43 24.31 6.70
C GLU A 75 -5.96 24.17 6.80
N VAL A 76 -6.49 22.94 6.75
CA VAL A 76 -7.93 22.64 6.80
C VAL A 76 -8.48 22.55 8.25
N THR A 77 -7.63 22.65 9.28
CA THR A 77 -8.09 22.63 10.69
C THR A 77 -8.31 24.07 11.18
N PRO A 78 -9.53 24.49 11.57
CA PRO A 78 -9.79 25.81 12.16
C PRO A 78 -9.19 25.96 13.57
#